data_AF-A0A370H5G3-F1
#
_entry.id   AF-A0A370H5G3-F1
#
_cell.length_a   1.000
_cell.length_b   1.000
_cell.length_c   1.000
_cell.angle_alpha   90.00
_cell.angle_beta   90.00
_cell.angle_gamma   90.00
#
_symmetry.space_group_name_H-M   'P 1'
#
loop_
_entity.id
_entity.type
_entity.pdbx_description
1 polymer ?
#
loop_
_entity_poly.entity_id
_entity_poly.type
_entity_poly.pdbx_seq_one_letter_code
_entity_poly.pdbx_strand_id
1 'polypeptide(L)'
;MSEYGSTLPRRQLGRYLRNGREECGLTLHQAAALIQRSASTLQRIEKGMVAHLHEADLDALCKIYEFDVNQTAAMKVLAAQGNVLSWWHEYGDLIPANFDFYVGLEAAAHSLTTYQSELVPGLLQIPSYASALIHAVYPDDSPEEHQRRVRLRMRRQIRITRKAQPMCLDVVLRESALRSVVGGPRVMAAQTKHLADIGTRSNINLRVLPFSAGFPLGVAVGPFVLLDFGTDGRGQPVEPPVV
;
A
#
# COMPACT_ATOMS: atom_id res chain seq x y z
N MET A 1 23.23 3.12 -6.77
CA MET A 1 22.82 2.19 -5.69
C MET A 1 21.29 2.11 -5.73
N SER A 2 20.69 0.95 -5.96
CA SER A 2 19.22 0.89 -6.10
C SER A 2 18.57 0.90 -4.70
N GLU A 3 18.10 2.07 -4.29
CA GLU A 3 17.39 2.40 -3.05
C GLU A 3 15.96 1.81 -2.97
N TYR A 4 15.70 0.68 -3.63
CA TYR A 4 14.35 0.12 -3.69
C TYR A 4 14.11 -0.84 -2.53
N GLY A 5 13.25 -0.43 -1.60
CA GLY A 5 12.74 -1.28 -0.52
C GLY A 5 12.09 -2.57 -1.05
N SER A 6 12.18 -3.65 -0.26
CA SER A 6 11.68 -4.96 -0.64
C SER A 6 10.18 -5.15 -0.32
N THR A 7 9.41 -5.77 -1.22
CA THR A 7 7.95 -5.97 -1.04
C THR A 7 7.62 -7.39 -0.55
N LEU A 8 6.42 -7.63 0.00
CA LEU A 8 6.04 -8.99 0.40
C LEU A 8 6.05 -9.99 -0.77
N PRO A 9 5.45 -9.71 -1.95
CA PRO A 9 5.51 -10.62 -3.09
C PRO A 9 6.93 -10.86 -3.59
N ARG A 10 7.80 -9.83 -3.62
CA ARG A 10 9.22 -10.01 -4.01
C ARG A 10 9.99 -10.86 -2.98
N ARG A 11 9.71 -10.70 -1.68
CA ARG A 11 10.31 -11.54 -0.63
C ARG A 11 9.78 -12.97 -0.68
N GLN A 12 8.49 -13.16 -0.95
CA GLN A 12 7.91 -14.49 -1.12
C GLN A 12 8.49 -15.18 -2.36
N LEU A 13 8.52 -14.50 -3.51
CA LEU A 13 9.17 -14.98 -4.73
C LEU A 13 10.63 -15.34 -4.46
N GLY A 14 11.38 -14.42 -3.87
CA GLY A 14 12.79 -14.63 -3.53
C GLY A 14 13.00 -15.81 -2.59
N ARG A 15 12.10 -16.01 -1.61
CA ARG A 15 12.12 -17.17 -0.71
C ARG A 15 11.82 -18.48 -1.44
N TYR A 16 10.82 -18.52 -2.32
CA TYR A 16 10.52 -19.73 -3.10
C TYR A 16 11.69 -20.09 -4.04
N LEU A 17 12.27 -19.11 -4.74
CA LEU A 17 13.43 -19.32 -5.61
C LEU A 17 14.65 -19.79 -4.81
N ARG A 18 14.89 -19.21 -3.63
CA ARG A 18 15.95 -19.64 -2.72
C ARG A 18 15.77 -21.08 -2.26
N ASN A 19 14.54 -21.44 -1.84
CA ASN A 19 14.25 -22.79 -1.37
C ASN A 19 14.43 -23.81 -2.51
N GLY A 20 13.91 -23.53 -3.71
CA GLY A 20 14.10 -24.41 -4.88
C GLY A 20 15.57 -24.60 -5.24
N ARG A 21 16.38 -23.52 -5.17
CA ARG A 21 17.84 -23.63 -5.33
C ARG A 21 18.48 -24.57 -4.31
N GLU A 22 18.11 -24.41 -3.04
CA GLU A 22 18.66 -25.21 -1.93
C GLU A 22 18.22 -26.68 -2.03
N GLU A 23 16.98 -26.96 -2.46
CA GLU A 23 16.45 -28.30 -2.69
C GLU A 23 17.17 -29.03 -3.84
N CYS A 24 17.53 -28.31 -4.91
CA CYS A 24 18.38 -28.83 -5.99
C CYS A 24 19.87 -28.93 -5.62
N GLY A 25 20.26 -28.58 -4.38
CA GLY A 25 21.65 -28.63 -3.92
C GLY A 25 22.58 -27.62 -4.59
N LEU A 26 22.03 -26.58 -5.24
CA LEU A 26 22.82 -25.61 -5.99
C LEU A 26 23.31 -24.49 -5.08
N THR A 27 24.59 -24.13 -5.22
CA THR A 27 25.12 -22.90 -4.65
C THR A 27 24.59 -21.68 -5.41
N LEU A 28 24.59 -20.53 -4.74
CA LEU A 28 24.23 -19.25 -5.36
C LEU A 28 25.05 -18.95 -6.63
N HIS A 29 26.36 -19.26 -6.62
CA HIS A 29 27.24 -19.04 -7.79
C HIS A 29 26.90 -19.97 -8.95
N GLN A 30 26.62 -21.25 -8.69
CA GLN A 30 26.24 -22.22 -9.72
C GLN A 30 24.91 -21.83 -10.38
N ALA A 31 23.88 -21.55 -9.57
CA ALA A 31 22.59 -21.16 -10.08
C ALA A 31 22.65 -19.85 -10.89
N ALA A 32 23.43 -18.86 -10.43
CA ALA A 32 23.60 -17.60 -11.15
C ALA A 32 24.30 -17.79 -12.51
N ALA A 33 25.31 -18.66 -12.57
CA ALA A 33 26.00 -19.00 -13.81
C ALA A 33 25.06 -19.66 -14.84
N LEU A 34 24.16 -20.54 -14.39
CA LEU A 34 23.20 -21.23 -15.26
C LEU A 34 22.21 -20.26 -15.94
N ILE A 35 21.85 -19.16 -15.27
CA ILE A 35 21.01 -18.10 -15.85
C ILE A 35 21.83 -16.95 -16.46
N GLN A 36 23.15 -17.10 -16.57
CA GLN A 36 24.06 -16.07 -17.11
C GLN A 36 23.98 -14.73 -16.37
N ARG A 37 23.78 -14.77 -15.05
CA ARG A 37 23.77 -13.59 -14.17
C ARG A 37 24.88 -13.68 -13.13
N SER A 38 25.19 -12.54 -12.52
CA SER A 38 26.13 -12.50 -11.40
C SER A 38 25.49 -13.08 -10.13
N ALA A 39 26.31 -13.68 -9.25
CA ALA A 39 25.83 -14.18 -7.96
C ALA A 39 25.21 -13.07 -7.09
N SER A 40 25.70 -11.82 -7.20
CA SER A 40 25.11 -10.68 -6.50
C SER A 40 23.72 -10.31 -7.04
N THR A 41 23.49 -10.46 -8.34
CA THR A 41 22.17 -10.31 -8.95
C THR A 41 21.21 -11.37 -8.39
N LEU A 42 21.60 -12.65 -8.40
CA LEU A 42 20.75 -13.72 -7.88
C LEU A 42 20.47 -13.55 -6.38
N GLN A 43 21.46 -13.14 -5.59
CA GLN A 43 21.27 -12.86 -4.16
C GLN A 43 20.22 -11.78 -3.92
N ARG A 44 20.24 -10.72 -4.74
CA ARG A 44 19.25 -9.64 -4.64
C ARG A 44 17.87 -10.11 -5.08
N ILE A 45 17.77 -11.01 -6.07
CA ILE A 45 16.50 -11.64 -6.46
C ILE A 45 15.95 -12.46 -5.29
N GLU A 46 16.77 -13.32 -4.67
CA GLU A 46 16.37 -14.16 -3.52
C GLU A 46 16.00 -13.33 -2.28
N LYS A 47 16.62 -12.16 -2.09
CA LYS A 47 16.26 -11.20 -1.03
C LYS A 47 15.04 -10.33 -1.38
N GLY A 48 14.47 -10.46 -2.58
CA GLY A 48 13.36 -9.64 -3.04
C GLY A 48 13.71 -8.17 -3.26
N MET A 49 14.97 -7.86 -3.56
CA MET A 49 15.51 -6.51 -3.76
C MET A 49 15.61 -6.10 -5.25
N VAL A 50 15.20 -6.98 -6.17
CA VAL A 50 15.13 -6.66 -7.60
C VAL A 50 13.72 -6.18 -7.93
N ALA A 51 13.64 -4.94 -8.43
CA ALA A 51 12.36 -4.31 -8.73
C ALA A 51 11.66 -4.96 -9.93
N HIS A 52 12.43 -5.34 -10.94
CA HIS A 52 11.95 -5.96 -12.16
C HIS A 52 12.79 -7.21 -12.48
N LEU A 53 12.21 -8.39 -12.26
CA LEU A 53 12.81 -9.65 -12.70
C LEU A 53 12.38 -9.91 -14.14
N HIS A 54 13.34 -10.16 -15.04
CA HIS A 54 13.02 -10.50 -16.42
C HIS A 54 12.33 -11.87 -16.48
N GLU A 55 11.29 -11.99 -17.31
CA GLU A 55 10.53 -13.24 -17.44
C GLU A 55 11.43 -14.40 -17.90
N ALA A 56 12.39 -14.14 -18.80
CA ALA A 56 13.35 -15.14 -19.24
C ALA A 56 14.23 -15.65 -18.09
N ASP A 57 14.67 -14.77 -17.17
CA ASP A 57 15.45 -15.18 -16.00
C ASP A 57 14.57 -15.99 -15.03
N LEU A 58 13.29 -15.61 -14.85
CA LEU A 58 12.36 -16.33 -14.01
C LEU A 58 12.03 -17.73 -14.55
N ASP A 59 11.77 -17.85 -15.85
CA ASP A 59 11.50 -19.12 -16.52
C ASP A 59 12.71 -20.05 -16.46
N ALA A 60 13.91 -19.51 -16.66
CA ALA A 60 15.13 -20.27 -16.52
C ALA A 60 15.31 -20.78 -15.08
N LEU A 61 15.08 -19.94 -14.07
CA LEU A 61 15.15 -20.34 -12.66
C LEU A 61 14.12 -21.42 -12.32
N CYS A 62 12.85 -21.25 -12.71
CA CYS A 62 11.81 -22.26 -12.46
C CYS A 62 12.16 -23.61 -13.11
N LYS A 63 12.74 -23.58 -14.32
CA LYS A 63 13.20 -24.79 -15.01
C LYS A 63 14.38 -25.45 -14.30
N ILE A 64 15.38 -24.68 -13.90
CA ILE A 64 16.58 -25.20 -13.21
C ILE A 64 16.20 -25.80 -11.86
N TYR A 65 15.23 -25.21 -11.17
CA TYR A 65 14.74 -25.66 -9.87
C TYR A 65 13.63 -26.72 -9.97
N GLU A 66 13.39 -27.25 -11.18
CA GLU A 66 12.45 -28.33 -11.44
C GLU A 66 11.02 -28.04 -10.97
N PHE A 67 10.61 -26.76 -10.99
CA PHE A 67 9.26 -26.37 -10.63
C PHE A 67 8.25 -26.91 -11.64
N ASP A 68 7.17 -27.49 -11.15
CA ASP A 68 6.07 -27.94 -11.99
C ASP A 68 5.31 -26.74 -12.61
N VAL A 69 4.34 -27.05 -13.49
CA VAL A 69 3.55 -26.02 -14.19
C VAL A 69 2.80 -25.10 -13.22
N ASN A 70 2.31 -25.64 -12.10
CA ASN A 70 1.55 -24.86 -11.11
C ASN A 70 2.48 -23.97 -10.28
N GLN A 71 3.64 -24.49 -9.86
CA GLN A 71 4.67 -23.74 -9.16
C GLN A 71 5.22 -22.61 -10.04
N THR A 72 5.51 -22.89 -11.30
CA THR A 72 5.96 -21.87 -12.28
C THR A 72 4.91 -20.78 -12.48
N ALA A 73 3.64 -21.16 -12.64
CA ALA A 73 2.55 -20.19 -12.75
C ALA A 73 2.43 -19.32 -11.49
N ALA A 74 2.55 -19.92 -10.30
CA ALA A 74 2.55 -19.17 -9.04
C ALA A 74 3.71 -18.18 -8.94
N MET A 75 4.91 -18.56 -9.40
CA MET A 75 6.07 -17.66 -9.43
C MET A 75 5.86 -16.49 -10.40
N LYS A 76 5.32 -16.74 -11.60
CA LYS A 76 4.95 -15.69 -12.55
C LYS A 76 3.93 -14.72 -11.95
N VAL A 77 2.94 -15.23 -11.22
CA VAL A 77 1.97 -14.39 -10.50
C VAL A 77 2.65 -13.52 -9.45
N LEU A 78 3.55 -14.08 -8.63
CA LEU A 78 4.29 -13.32 -7.61
C LEU A 78 5.21 -12.26 -8.23
N ALA A 79 5.89 -12.58 -9.34
CA ALA A 79 6.72 -11.64 -10.08
C ALA A 79 5.89 -10.50 -10.69
N ALA A 80 4.77 -10.84 -11.32
CA ALA A 80 3.84 -9.86 -11.89
C ALA A 80 3.23 -8.97 -10.79
N GLN A 81 2.85 -9.54 -9.64
CA GLN A 81 2.42 -8.77 -8.48
C GLN A 81 3.51 -7.82 -8.02
N GLY A 82 4.76 -8.29 -7.87
CA GLY A 82 5.93 -7.47 -7.56
C GLY A 82 6.20 -6.34 -8.56
N ASN A 83 5.81 -6.50 -9.83
CA ASN A 83 5.90 -5.46 -10.87
C ASN A 83 4.73 -4.47 -10.81
N VAL A 84 3.52 -4.93 -10.47
CA VAL A 84 2.39 -4.05 -10.11
C VAL A 84 2.73 -3.22 -8.87
N LEU A 85 3.73 -3.60 -8.07
CA LEU A 85 4.24 -2.78 -6.98
C LEU A 85 5.27 -1.72 -7.42
N SER A 86 5.57 -1.59 -8.72
CA SER A 86 6.55 -0.63 -9.23
C SER A 86 5.96 0.74 -9.57
N TRP A 87 4.64 0.88 -9.71
CA TRP A 87 4.02 2.14 -10.15
C TRP A 87 4.11 3.27 -9.11
N TRP A 88 4.19 2.99 -7.80
CA TRP A 88 4.36 4.06 -6.81
C TRP A 88 5.80 4.54 -6.70
N HIS A 89 6.77 3.87 -7.32
CA HIS A 89 8.13 4.42 -7.43
C HIS A 89 8.13 5.75 -8.20
N GLU A 90 7.15 5.96 -9.11
CA GLU A 90 6.88 7.26 -9.75
C GLU A 90 6.46 8.36 -8.75
N TYR A 91 6.18 8.00 -7.49
CA TYR A 91 5.72 8.85 -6.41
C TYR A 91 6.59 8.71 -5.14
N GLY A 92 7.78 8.10 -5.23
CA GLY A 92 8.60 7.76 -4.05
C GLY A 92 9.05 8.98 -3.23
N ASP A 93 9.18 10.15 -3.87
CA ASP A 93 9.41 11.44 -3.22
C ASP A 93 8.22 11.93 -2.38
N LEU A 94 7.01 11.45 -2.67
CA LEU A 94 5.77 11.85 -2.02
C LEU A 94 5.31 10.86 -0.95
N ILE A 95 5.93 9.69 -0.85
CA ILE A 95 5.50 8.62 0.05
C ILE A 95 6.47 8.55 1.25
N PRO A 96 5.96 8.68 2.49
CA PRO A 96 6.78 8.41 3.67
C PRO A 96 7.35 6.99 3.65
N ALA A 97 8.61 6.80 4.07
CA ALA A 97 9.32 5.52 3.95
C ALA A 97 8.60 4.31 4.58
N ASN A 98 7.80 4.53 5.63
CA ASN A 98 6.96 3.50 6.27
C ASN A 98 5.65 3.21 5.51
N PHE A 99 5.17 4.14 4.70
CA PHE A 99 3.94 4.01 3.92
C PHE A 99 4.15 3.20 2.64
N ASP A 100 5.34 3.22 2.06
CA ASP A 100 5.72 2.36 0.92
C ASP A 100 5.52 0.88 1.22
N PHE A 101 5.87 0.45 2.43
CA PHE A 101 5.66 -0.91 2.89
C PHE A 101 4.19 -1.27 2.93
N TYR A 102 3.35 -0.39 3.52
CA TYR A 102 1.91 -0.59 3.61
C TYR A 102 1.26 -0.66 2.22
N VAL A 103 1.61 0.23 1.28
CA VAL A 103 1.09 0.18 -0.10
C VAL A 103 1.48 -1.15 -0.78
N GLY A 104 2.69 -1.65 -0.49
CA GLY A 104 3.13 -3.00 -0.83
C GLY A 104 2.23 -4.12 -0.32
N LEU A 105 1.84 -4.07 0.96
CA LEU A 105 0.93 -5.02 1.57
C LEU A 105 -0.47 -4.93 1.00
N GLU A 106 -1.01 -3.71 0.92
CA GLU A 106 -2.36 -3.43 0.39
C GLU A 106 -2.49 -3.93 -1.04
N ALA A 107 -1.48 -3.69 -1.89
CA ALA A 107 -1.52 -4.16 -3.25
C ALA A 107 -1.25 -5.67 -3.38
N ALA A 108 -0.71 -6.36 -2.39
CA ALA A 108 -0.60 -7.82 -2.40
C ALA A 108 -1.83 -8.53 -1.80
N ALA A 109 -2.66 -7.80 -1.04
CA ALA A 109 -3.77 -8.38 -0.30
C ALA A 109 -4.89 -8.91 -1.21
N HIS A 110 -5.43 -10.07 -0.83
CA HIS A 110 -6.65 -10.61 -1.44
C HIS A 110 -7.91 -10.02 -0.78
N SER A 111 -7.84 -9.74 0.52
CA SER A 111 -8.89 -9.12 1.31
C SER A 111 -8.32 -8.05 2.24
N LEU A 112 -9.08 -6.98 2.48
CA LEU A 112 -8.75 -5.92 3.42
C LEU A 112 -9.97 -5.62 4.28
N THR A 113 -9.79 -5.68 5.60
CA THR A 113 -10.81 -5.25 6.57
C THR A 113 -10.33 -3.99 7.26
N THR A 114 -11.18 -2.97 7.35
CA THR A 114 -10.83 -1.71 7.99
C THR A 114 -12.00 -1.12 8.76
N TYR A 115 -11.68 -0.59 9.94
CA TYR A 115 -12.57 0.25 10.72
C TYR A 115 -12.06 1.70 10.62
N GLN A 116 -12.97 2.65 10.36
CA GLN A 116 -12.64 4.07 10.30
C GLN A 116 -13.58 4.87 11.18
N SER A 117 -13.01 5.57 12.16
CA SER A 117 -13.77 6.38 13.11
C SER A 117 -14.10 7.78 12.59
N GLU A 118 -13.17 8.46 11.92
CA GLU A 118 -13.30 9.89 11.64
C GLU A 118 -13.33 10.26 10.16
N LEU A 119 -12.72 9.45 9.30
CA LEU A 119 -12.56 9.76 7.88
C LEU A 119 -12.96 8.57 7.02
N VAL A 120 -13.48 8.85 5.82
CA VAL A 120 -13.71 7.81 4.82
C VAL A 120 -12.35 7.20 4.42
N PRO A 121 -12.19 5.87 4.33
CA PRO A 121 -10.91 5.27 3.97
C PRO A 121 -10.50 5.68 2.56
N GLY A 122 -9.20 5.90 2.33
CA GLY A 122 -8.67 6.39 1.05
C GLY A 122 -9.11 5.60 -0.18
N LEU A 123 -9.35 4.29 -0.01
CA LEU A 123 -9.85 3.40 -1.08
C LEU A 123 -11.28 3.71 -1.53
N LEU A 124 -12.06 4.44 -0.73
CA LEU A 124 -13.45 4.81 -1.00
C LEU A 124 -13.64 6.34 -1.12
N GLN A 125 -12.56 7.12 -1.21
CA GLN A 125 -12.63 8.58 -1.32
C GLN A 125 -12.85 9.04 -2.77
N ILE A 126 -13.63 10.10 -2.99
CA ILE A 126 -13.66 10.80 -4.29
C ILE A 126 -12.47 11.78 -4.41
N PRO A 127 -12.08 12.20 -5.64
CA PRO A 127 -10.94 13.10 -5.83
C PRO A 127 -11.03 14.40 -5.03
N SER A 128 -12.21 15.02 -4.94
CA SER A 128 -12.42 16.27 -4.20
C SER A 128 -12.31 16.10 -2.69
N TYR A 129 -12.76 14.96 -2.14
CA TYR A 129 -12.60 14.63 -0.72
C TYR A 129 -11.12 14.39 -0.40
N ALA A 130 -10.45 13.58 -1.21
CA ALA A 130 -9.01 13.33 -1.09
C ALA A 130 -8.20 14.62 -1.19
N SER A 131 -8.53 15.49 -2.15
CA SER A 131 -7.89 16.80 -2.33
C SER A 131 -8.02 17.68 -1.09
N ALA A 132 -9.22 17.77 -0.49
CA ALA A 132 -9.42 18.57 0.71
C ALA A 132 -8.57 18.09 1.89
N LEU A 133 -8.45 16.78 2.08
CA LEU A 133 -7.58 16.21 3.12
C LEU A 133 -6.10 16.39 2.82
N ILE A 134 -5.68 16.17 1.58
CA ILE A 134 -4.27 16.31 1.18
C ILE A 134 -3.81 17.76 1.39
N HIS A 135 -4.63 18.73 1.01
CA HIS A 135 -4.32 20.14 1.22
C HIS A 135 -4.20 20.50 2.72
N ALA A 136 -5.05 19.91 3.57
CA ALA A 136 -4.98 20.14 5.02
C ALA A 136 -3.71 19.55 5.66
N VAL A 137 -3.17 18.45 5.10
CA VAL A 137 -1.96 17.79 5.62
C VAL A 137 -0.68 18.39 5.03
N TYR A 138 -0.73 18.82 3.76
CA TYR A 138 0.38 19.40 3.01
C TYR A 138 -0.02 20.77 2.45
N PRO A 139 -0.15 21.80 3.32
CA PRO A 139 -0.60 23.12 2.89
C PRO A 139 0.40 23.81 1.94
N ASP A 140 1.68 23.45 2.05
CA ASP A 140 2.78 24.05 1.28
C ASP A 140 3.14 23.29 -0.02
N ASP A 141 2.40 22.20 -0.35
CA ASP A 141 2.61 21.48 -1.60
C ASP A 141 2.41 22.43 -2.80
N SER A 142 3.30 22.33 -3.80
CA SER A 142 3.04 22.94 -5.10
C SER A 142 1.78 22.34 -5.76
N PRO A 143 1.13 23.05 -6.71
CA PRO A 143 0.00 22.50 -7.45
C PRO A 143 0.28 21.13 -8.09
N GLU A 144 1.49 20.93 -8.58
CA GLU A 144 1.95 19.69 -9.19
C GLU A 144 2.07 18.54 -8.17
N GLU A 145 2.69 18.79 -7.01
CA GLU A 145 2.83 17.82 -5.91
C GLU A 145 1.46 17.41 -5.37
N HIS A 146 0.61 18.39 -5.08
CA HIS A 146 -0.75 18.17 -4.59
C HIS A 146 -1.53 17.26 -5.54
N GLN A 147 -1.51 17.59 -6.84
CA GLN A 147 -2.17 16.76 -7.85
C GLN A 147 -1.57 15.35 -7.95
N ARG A 148 -0.24 15.20 -7.84
CA ARG A 148 0.40 13.87 -7.83
C ARG A 148 -0.08 13.05 -6.63
N ARG A 149 -0.20 13.64 -5.43
CA ARG A 149 -0.73 12.95 -4.25
C ARG A 149 -2.20 12.55 -4.41
N VAL A 150 -3.04 13.41 -5.00
CA VAL A 150 -4.43 13.07 -5.31
C VAL A 150 -4.48 11.90 -6.30
N ARG A 151 -3.70 11.95 -7.39
CA ARG A 151 -3.61 10.87 -8.38
C ARG A 151 -3.16 9.56 -7.74
N LEU A 152 -2.15 9.59 -6.87
CA LEU A 152 -1.69 8.43 -6.10
C LEU A 152 -2.82 7.81 -5.28
N ARG A 153 -3.60 8.64 -4.55
CA ARG A 153 -4.78 8.18 -3.79
C ARG A 153 -5.80 7.47 -4.68
N MET A 154 -6.13 8.06 -5.83
CA MET A 154 -7.11 7.51 -6.77
C MET A 154 -6.61 6.23 -7.45
N ARG A 155 -5.31 6.17 -7.80
CA ARG A 155 -4.70 5.01 -8.46
C ARG A 155 -4.78 3.75 -7.58
N ARG A 156 -4.71 3.90 -6.25
CA ARG A 156 -4.88 2.78 -5.29
C ARG A 156 -6.26 2.11 -5.40
N GLN A 157 -7.30 2.84 -5.77
CA GLN A 157 -8.67 2.31 -5.86
C GLN A 157 -8.86 1.30 -6.99
N ILE A 158 -7.94 1.25 -7.96
CA ILE A 158 -7.96 0.25 -9.04
C ILE A 158 -7.99 -1.17 -8.47
N ARG A 159 -7.40 -1.43 -7.28
CA ARG A 159 -7.38 -2.77 -6.67
C ARG A 159 -8.77 -3.30 -6.32
N ILE A 160 -9.69 -2.41 -5.93
CA ILE A 160 -11.07 -2.79 -5.58
C ILE A 160 -12.04 -2.62 -6.75
N THR A 161 -11.67 -1.84 -7.78
CA THR A 161 -12.55 -1.56 -8.93
C THR A 161 -12.23 -2.37 -10.20
N ARG A 162 -11.04 -2.98 -10.30
CA ARG A 162 -10.63 -3.81 -11.45
C ARG A 162 -11.59 -4.97 -11.70
N LYS A 163 -11.72 -5.38 -12.97
CA LYS A 163 -12.60 -6.49 -13.38
C LYS A 163 -12.08 -7.86 -12.95
N ALA A 164 -10.78 -8.10 -13.11
CA ALA A 164 -10.16 -9.37 -12.79
C ALA A 164 -9.69 -9.39 -11.33
N GLN A 165 -10.22 -10.36 -10.56
CA GLN A 165 -9.84 -10.63 -9.16
C GLN A 165 -9.76 -9.35 -8.30
N PRO A 166 -10.82 -8.53 -8.22
CA PRO A 166 -10.79 -7.37 -7.33
C PRO A 166 -10.56 -7.81 -5.88
N MET A 167 -9.85 -6.99 -5.11
CA MET A 167 -9.67 -7.22 -3.68
C MET A 167 -11.01 -7.16 -2.96
N CYS A 168 -11.27 -8.11 -2.05
CA CYS A 168 -12.42 -8.06 -1.16
C CYS A 168 -12.20 -6.98 -0.10
N LEU A 169 -13.16 -6.07 0.09
CA LEU A 169 -13.03 -4.95 1.01
C LEU A 169 -14.18 -4.94 2.02
N ASP A 170 -13.84 -5.12 3.29
CA ASP A 170 -14.78 -5.02 4.41
C ASP A 170 -14.53 -3.72 5.17
N VAL A 171 -15.48 -2.80 5.13
CA VAL A 171 -15.37 -1.50 5.80
C VAL A 171 -16.45 -1.38 6.87
N VAL A 172 -16.02 -0.99 8.07
CA VAL A 172 -16.90 -0.48 9.12
C VAL A 172 -16.60 1.00 9.31
N LEU A 173 -17.51 1.86 8.88
CA LEU A 173 -17.43 3.30 9.12
C LEU A 173 -18.17 3.63 10.40
N ARG A 174 -17.57 4.36 11.32
CA ARG A 174 -18.35 5.03 12.36
C ARG A 174 -19.15 6.17 11.73
N GLU A 175 -20.35 6.41 12.26
CA GLU A 175 -21.23 7.49 11.81
C GLU A 175 -20.55 8.88 11.79
N SER A 176 -19.55 9.11 12.66
CA SER A 176 -18.73 10.32 12.65
C SER A 176 -18.02 10.55 11.32
N ALA A 177 -17.53 9.51 10.65
CA ALA A 177 -16.88 9.65 9.33
C ALA A 177 -17.82 10.18 8.23
N LEU A 178 -19.14 10.05 8.41
CA LEU A 178 -20.16 10.58 7.50
C LEU A 178 -20.64 11.98 7.91
N ARG A 179 -20.40 12.39 9.17
CA ARG A 179 -20.82 13.69 9.71
C ARG A 179 -19.71 14.73 9.75
N SER A 180 -18.45 14.31 9.81
CA SER A 180 -17.28 15.18 9.77
C SER A 180 -17.14 15.79 8.37
N VAL A 181 -17.33 17.10 8.26
CA VAL A 181 -17.33 17.81 6.98
C VAL A 181 -15.90 17.95 6.45
N VAL A 182 -15.68 17.40 5.25
CA VAL A 182 -14.41 17.49 4.51
C VAL A 182 -14.67 18.12 3.15
N GLY A 183 -13.97 19.22 2.83
CA GLY A 183 -14.13 19.93 1.55
C GLY A 183 -15.49 20.63 1.37
N GLY A 184 -16.30 20.71 2.44
CA GLY A 184 -17.60 21.38 2.45
C GLY A 184 -18.80 20.50 2.06
N PRO A 185 -20.03 21.02 2.17
CA PRO A 185 -21.26 20.24 2.02
C PRO A 185 -21.41 19.56 0.66
N ARG A 186 -21.00 20.22 -0.43
CA ARG A 186 -21.08 19.67 -1.79
C ARG A 186 -20.16 18.46 -1.97
N VAL A 187 -18.96 18.50 -1.40
CA VAL A 187 -18.01 17.38 -1.44
C VAL A 187 -18.53 16.21 -0.62
N MET A 188 -19.07 16.48 0.57
CA MET A 188 -19.68 15.44 1.42
C MET A 188 -20.89 14.77 0.78
N ALA A 189 -21.77 15.52 0.13
CA ALA A 189 -22.90 14.96 -0.59
C ALA A 189 -22.45 14.01 -1.72
N ALA A 190 -21.46 14.44 -2.52
CA ALA A 190 -20.88 13.60 -3.57
C ALA A 190 -20.16 12.37 -3.01
N GLN A 191 -19.41 12.52 -1.91
CA GLN A 191 -18.72 11.43 -1.24
C GLN A 191 -19.69 10.39 -0.67
N THR A 192 -20.79 10.83 -0.07
CA THR A 192 -21.81 9.94 0.50
C THR A 192 -22.55 9.19 -0.60
N LYS A 193 -22.89 9.87 -1.70
CA LYS A 193 -23.45 9.21 -2.89
C LYS A 193 -22.50 8.16 -3.45
N HIS A 194 -21.21 8.50 -3.57
CA HIS A 194 -20.20 7.55 -4.03
C HIS A 194 -20.10 6.31 -3.13
N LEU A 195 -20.19 6.48 -1.80
CA LEU A 195 -20.22 5.35 -0.87
C LEU A 195 -21.43 4.44 -1.07
N ALA A 196 -22.61 5.04 -1.27
CA ALA A 196 -23.83 4.29 -1.57
C ALA A 196 -23.70 3.50 -2.89
N ASP A 197 -23.14 4.13 -3.93
CA ASP A 197 -22.95 3.52 -5.25
C ASP A 197 -21.90 2.39 -5.20
N ILE A 198 -20.71 2.65 -4.65
CA ILE A 198 -19.60 1.70 -4.63
C ILE A 198 -19.87 0.51 -3.69
N GLY A 199 -20.66 0.72 -2.63
CA GLY A 199 -21.10 -0.33 -1.72
C GLY A 199 -22.03 -1.37 -2.34
N THR A 200 -22.54 -1.13 -3.56
CA THR A 200 -23.34 -2.13 -4.30
C THR A 200 -22.50 -3.19 -5.01
N ARG A 201 -21.16 -3.03 -5.06
CA ARG A 201 -20.27 -4.01 -5.69
C ARG A 201 -20.16 -5.28 -4.83
N SER A 202 -20.17 -6.44 -5.48
CA SER A 202 -20.13 -7.75 -4.79
C SER A 202 -18.88 -8.01 -3.96
N ASN A 203 -17.76 -7.31 -4.24
CA ASN A 203 -16.51 -7.44 -3.51
C ASN A 203 -16.34 -6.40 -2.38
N ILE A 204 -17.35 -5.58 -2.08
CA ILE A 204 -17.26 -4.50 -1.10
C ILE A 204 -18.41 -4.59 -0.11
N ASN A 205 -18.10 -4.82 1.16
CA ASN A 205 -19.04 -4.81 2.27
C ASN A 205 -18.86 -3.51 3.06
N LEU A 206 -19.79 -2.57 2.89
CA LEU A 206 -19.78 -1.29 3.60
C LEU A 206 -20.85 -1.28 4.70
N ARG A 207 -20.40 -1.15 5.96
CA ARG A 207 -21.28 -1.08 7.13
C ARG A 207 -21.06 0.23 7.88
N VAL A 208 -22.13 0.79 8.41
CA VAL A 208 -22.08 1.97 9.28
C VAL A 208 -22.35 1.54 10.71
N LEU A 209 -21.44 1.89 11.61
CA LEU A 209 -21.58 1.77 13.05
C LEU A 209 -22.20 3.06 13.58
N PRO A 210 -23.50 3.06 13.95
CA PRO A 210 -24.17 4.25 14.46
C PRO A 210 -23.68 4.61 15.86
N PHE A 211 -23.85 5.87 16.26
CA PHE A 211 -23.51 6.30 17.62
C PHE A 211 -24.30 5.55 18.70
N SER A 212 -25.51 5.10 18.39
CA SER A 212 -26.36 4.30 19.28
C SER A 212 -25.79 2.91 19.61
N ALA A 213 -24.84 2.40 18.82
CA ALA A 213 -24.17 1.13 19.10
C ALA A 213 -23.14 1.24 20.26
N GLY A 214 -22.93 2.45 20.79
CA GLY A 214 -21.93 2.72 21.81
C GLY A 214 -20.51 2.80 21.23
N PHE A 215 -19.52 2.81 22.12
CA PHE A 215 -18.12 2.85 21.72
C PHE A 215 -17.64 1.44 21.36
N PRO A 216 -17.06 1.21 20.17
CA PRO A 216 -16.54 -0.11 19.81
C PRO A 216 -15.40 -0.48 20.76
N LEU A 217 -15.58 -1.56 21.53
CA LEU A 217 -14.61 -2.05 22.51
C LEU A 217 -13.34 -2.52 21.79
N GLY A 218 -12.18 -1.92 22.13
CA GLY A 218 -10.86 -2.15 21.54
C GLY A 218 -9.82 -1.19 22.12
N VAL A 219 -8.58 -1.20 21.61
CA VAL A 219 -7.55 -0.21 21.99
C VAL A 219 -7.89 1.13 21.33
N ALA A 220 -8.59 1.99 22.06
CA ALA A 220 -8.73 3.38 21.68
C ALA A 220 -7.36 4.06 21.81
N VAL A 221 -6.88 4.74 20.77
CA VAL A 221 -5.90 5.80 20.98
C VAL A 221 -6.67 6.90 21.70
N GLY A 222 -6.40 7.06 22.99
CA GLY A 222 -7.09 8.01 23.85
C GLY A 222 -6.83 9.46 23.45
N PRO A 223 -7.60 10.41 24.01
CA PRO A 223 -7.26 11.82 23.91
C PRO A 223 -5.84 12.03 24.46
N PHE A 224 -4.99 12.73 23.72
CA PHE A 224 -3.69 13.20 24.18
C PHE A 224 -3.70 14.73 24.21
N VAL A 225 -2.90 15.30 25.10
CA VAL A 225 -2.74 16.76 25.22
C VAL A 225 -1.31 17.06 24.85
N LEU A 226 -1.11 17.74 23.72
CA LEU A 226 0.21 18.23 23.33
C LEU A 226 0.39 19.62 23.93
N LEU A 227 1.36 19.76 24.83
CA LEU A 227 1.75 21.05 25.40
C LEU A 227 2.90 21.62 24.54
N ASP A 228 2.58 22.67 23.78
CA ASP A 228 3.53 23.45 23.00
C ASP A 228 3.89 24.73 23.79
N PHE A 229 5.17 24.92 24.07
CA PHE A 229 5.69 26.04 24.85
C PHE A 229 6.20 27.19 23.97
N GLY A 230 5.99 27.08 22.65
CA GLY A 230 6.42 28.05 21.66
C GLY A 230 7.94 28.05 21.46
N THR A 231 8.40 29.06 20.73
CA THR A 231 9.82 29.30 20.48
C THR A 231 10.28 30.60 21.13
N ASP A 232 11.53 30.66 21.58
CA ASP A 232 12.15 31.88 22.09
C ASP A 232 12.32 32.95 20.98
N GLY A 233 12.82 34.13 21.35
CA GLY A 233 13.08 35.22 20.39
C GLY A 233 14.12 34.90 19.30
N ARG A 234 14.73 33.71 19.33
CA ARG A 234 15.68 33.19 18.33
C ARG A 234 15.09 32.03 17.51
N GLY A 235 13.80 31.69 17.71
CA GLY A 235 13.13 30.61 17.02
C GLY A 235 13.51 29.21 17.52
N GLN A 236 14.19 29.10 18.67
CA GLN A 236 14.48 27.81 19.31
C GLN A 236 13.30 27.38 20.18
N PRO A 237 12.92 26.09 20.24
CA PRO A 237 11.87 25.63 21.14
C PRO A 237 12.19 26.01 22.59
N VAL A 238 11.25 26.64 23.29
CA VAL A 238 11.43 26.98 24.72
C VAL A 238 11.55 25.71 25.55
N GLU A 239 10.75 24.69 25.23
CA GLU A 239 10.80 23.33 25.76
C GLU A 239 10.36 22.34 24.66
N PRO A 240 10.83 21.08 24.66
CA PRO A 240 10.38 20.07 23.71
C PRO A 240 8.90 19.70 23.98
N PRO A 241 8.08 19.46 22.94
CA PRO A 241 6.71 19.01 23.11
C PRO A 241 6.63 17.73 23.94
N VAL A 242 5.80 17.73 24.97
CA VAL A 242 5.53 16.54 25.81
C VAL A 242 4.14 16.00 25.46
N VAL A 243 4.05 14.67 25.27
CA VAL A 243 2.81 13.92 25.01
C VAL A 243 2.17 13.48 26.32
#